data_AF-A0A7R9ZHV8-F1
#
_entry.id   AF-A0A7R9ZHV8-F1
#
_cell.length_a   1.000
_cell.length_b   1.000
_cell.length_c   1.000
_cell.angle_alpha   90.00
_cell.angle_beta   90.00
_cell.angle_gamma   90.00
#
_symmetry.space_group_name_H-M   'P 1'
#
loop_
_entity.id
_entity.type
_entity.pdbx_description
1 polymer ?
#
loop_
_entity_poly.entity_id
_entity_poly.type
_entity_poly.pdbx_seq_one_letter_code
_entity_poly.pdbx_strand_id
1 'polypeptide(L)'
;PNSASMLASSSVPVGAVLRPLAPPQPDEDDVPVVQPGAAGIIRCKRCRTYINAFVTWLENGRRWRCNICAQLNECPSAYFCHLDNDGTRRDKLQRPELSESVVEFVAPSEYMVRPPQPPAYF
;
A
#
# COMPACT_ATOMS: atom_id res chain seq x y z
N PRO A 1 4.28 -8.82 21.80
CA PRO A 1 5.11 -10.03 22.04
C PRO A 1 5.85 -10.39 20.75
N ASN A 2 7.17 -10.63 20.79
CA ASN A 2 7.99 -10.94 19.62
C ASN A 2 8.21 -12.45 19.40
N SER A 3 7.63 -13.29 20.27
CA SER A 3 7.65 -14.75 20.18
C SER A 3 6.32 -15.32 20.64
N ALA A 4 6.02 -16.55 20.22
CA ALA A 4 4.81 -17.26 20.65
C ALA A 4 4.80 -17.53 22.16
N SER A 5 5.97 -17.78 22.77
CA SER A 5 6.07 -17.99 24.22
C SER A 5 5.73 -16.73 25.00
N MET A 6 6.21 -15.56 24.57
CA MET A 6 5.84 -14.28 25.19
C MET A 6 4.37 -13.94 25.01
N LEU A 7 3.76 -14.29 23.88
CA LEU A 7 2.33 -14.10 23.67
C LEU A 7 1.54 -14.96 24.67
N ALA A 8 1.87 -16.25 24.77
CA ALA A 8 1.21 -17.19 25.66
C ALA A 8 1.34 -16.81 27.14
N SER A 9 2.50 -16.32 27.58
CA SER A 9 2.70 -15.91 28.98
C SER A 9 2.07 -14.57 29.34
N SER A 10 1.83 -13.70 28.35
CA SER A 10 1.35 -12.34 28.61
C SER A 10 -0.11 -12.25 29.06
N SER A 11 -0.95 -13.23 28.73
CA SER A 11 -2.41 -13.18 28.92
C SER A 11 -3.08 -11.94 28.29
N VAL A 12 -2.41 -11.27 27.35
CA VAL A 12 -2.95 -10.10 26.64
C VAL A 12 -3.49 -10.54 25.27
N PRO A 13 -4.79 -10.32 24.97
CA PRO A 13 -5.32 -10.59 23.63
C PRO A 13 -4.71 -9.60 22.63
N VAL A 14 -4.24 -10.11 21.50
CA VAL A 14 -3.73 -9.30 20.38
C VAL A 14 -4.73 -9.39 19.23
N GLY A 15 -5.30 -8.25 18.86
CA GLY A 15 -6.25 -8.13 17.76
C GLY A 15 -6.39 -6.68 17.31
N ALA A 16 -7.18 -6.46 16.26
CA ALA A 16 -7.46 -5.14 15.73
C ALA A 16 -8.95 -5.01 15.38
N VAL A 17 -9.54 -3.85 15.65
CA VAL A 17 -10.88 -3.48 15.18
C VAL A 17 -10.69 -2.57 13.98
N LEU A 18 -11.22 -2.97 12.82
CA LEU A 18 -11.05 -2.26 11.56
C LEU A 18 -12.38 -1.65 11.13
N ARG A 19 -12.38 -0.36 10.80
CA ARG A 19 -13.52 0.35 10.21
C ARG A 19 -13.09 1.03 8.91
N PRO A 20 -13.02 0.29 7.78
CA PRO A 20 -12.42 0.79 6.54
C PRO A 20 -13.09 2.04 5.97
N LEU A 21 -14.41 2.18 6.15
CA LEU A 21 -15.22 3.30 5.66
C LEU A 21 -15.70 4.17 6.84
N ALA A 22 -14.83 4.42 7.82
CA ALA A 22 -15.12 5.41 8.85
C ALA A 22 -15.23 6.80 8.17
N PRO A 23 -16.25 7.61 8.51
CA PRO A 23 -16.30 8.98 8.02
C PRO A 23 -15.09 9.76 8.57
N PRO A 24 -14.46 10.62 7.76
CA PRO A 24 -13.39 11.47 8.24
C PRO A 24 -13.91 12.41 9.34
N GLN A 25 -13.05 12.76 10.29
CA GLN A 25 -13.34 13.83 11.25
C GLN A 25 -13.35 15.20 10.54
N PRO A 26 -13.98 16.24 11.12
CA PRO A 26 -14.07 17.56 10.48
C PRO A 26 -12.72 18.21 10.15
N ASP A 27 -11.65 17.79 10.80
CA ASP A 27 -10.27 18.27 10.65
C ASP A 27 -9.36 17.30 9.89
N GLU A 28 -9.89 16.18 9.38
CA GLU A 28 -9.15 15.23 8.56
C GLU A 28 -9.36 15.51 7.07
N ASP A 29 -8.27 15.42 6.29
CA ASP A 29 -8.34 15.44 4.83
C ASP A 29 -9.03 14.17 4.30
N ASP A 30 -9.66 14.30 3.13
CA ASP A 30 -10.19 13.14 2.41
C ASP A 30 -9.08 12.14 2.04
N VAL A 31 -9.44 10.85 2.01
CA VAL A 31 -8.51 9.80 1.61
C VAL A 31 -8.06 10.03 0.15
N PRO A 32 -6.75 10.16 -0.13
CA PRO A 32 -6.28 10.44 -1.48
C PRO A 32 -6.50 9.24 -2.41
N VAL A 33 -6.98 9.56 -3.62
CA VAL A 33 -7.24 8.57 -4.67
C VAL A 33 -6.06 8.49 -5.62
N VAL A 34 -5.42 7.32 -5.68
CA VAL A 34 -4.30 7.00 -6.55
C VAL A 34 -4.83 6.47 -7.88
N GLN A 35 -4.50 7.15 -8.98
CA GLN A 35 -4.71 6.64 -10.34
C GLN A 35 -3.51 5.78 -10.75
N PRO A 36 -3.68 4.48 -11.02
CA PRO A 36 -2.61 3.64 -11.52
C PRO A 36 -2.25 4.09 -12.93
N GLY A 37 -1.01 4.54 -13.14
CA GLY A 37 -0.50 4.88 -14.47
C GLY A 37 -0.27 3.64 -15.33
N ALA A 38 0.57 3.76 -16.35
CA ALA A 38 0.90 2.65 -17.27
C ALA A 38 1.48 1.40 -16.57
N ALA A 39 2.02 1.52 -15.35
CA ALA A 39 2.52 0.40 -14.56
C ALA A 39 1.41 -0.42 -13.86
N GLY A 40 0.17 0.08 -13.85
CA GLY A 40 -0.92 -0.52 -13.07
C GLY A 40 -0.68 -0.43 -11.56
N ILE A 41 -1.49 -1.19 -10.79
CA ILE A 41 -1.36 -1.24 -9.34
C ILE A 41 -0.18 -2.14 -8.96
N ILE A 42 0.83 -1.53 -8.34
CA ILE A 42 2.06 -2.22 -7.91
C ILE A 42 1.76 -3.10 -6.69
N ARG A 43 2.09 -4.38 -6.79
CA ARG A 43 1.89 -5.39 -5.74
C ARG A 43 3.11 -6.27 -5.57
N CYS A 44 3.29 -6.81 -4.37
CA CYS A 44 4.30 -7.81 -4.12
C CYS A 44 4.00 -9.07 -4.95
N LYS A 45 5.00 -9.59 -5.66
CA LYS A 45 4.84 -10.79 -6.51
C LYS A 45 4.52 -12.06 -5.72
N ARG A 46 4.86 -12.09 -4.43
CA ARG A 46 4.66 -13.25 -3.54
C ARG A 46 3.36 -13.14 -2.74
N CYS A 47 3.27 -12.15 -1.85
CA CYS A 47 2.13 -12.02 -0.91
C CYS A 47 0.99 -11.13 -1.42
N ARG A 48 1.12 -10.52 -2.60
CA ARG A 48 0.13 -9.64 -3.23
C ARG A 48 -0.22 -8.37 -2.47
N THR A 49 0.45 -8.06 -1.36
CA THR A 49 0.35 -6.75 -0.67
C THR A 49 0.61 -5.61 -1.65
N TYR A 50 -0.24 -4.59 -1.60
CA TYR A 50 -0.10 -3.35 -2.35
C TYR A 50 1.20 -2.62 -1.97
N ILE A 51 1.77 -1.87 -2.92
CA ILE A 51 2.80 -0.90 -2.60
C ILE A 51 2.27 0.05 -1.51
N ASN A 52 3.14 0.43 -0.57
CA ASN A 52 2.78 1.28 0.56
C ASN A 52 4.02 2.04 1.05
N ALA A 53 3.82 3.02 1.93
CA ALA A 53 4.86 3.90 2.46
C ALA A 53 5.99 3.18 3.24
N PHE A 54 5.78 1.92 3.66
CA PHE A 54 6.69 1.18 4.53
C PHE A 54 7.63 0.23 3.77
N VAL A 55 7.54 0.16 2.44
CA VAL A 55 8.48 -0.64 1.65
C VAL A 55 9.89 -0.03 1.68
N THR A 56 10.91 -0.87 1.54
CA THR A 56 12.29 -0.41 1.45
C THR A 56 12.76 -0.41 0.00
N TRP A 57 13.22 0.74 -0.50
CA TRP A 57 13.77 0.85 -1.84
C TRP A 57 15.26 0.47 -1.87
N LEU A 58 15.69 -0.15 -2.97
CA LEU A 58 17.01 -0.72 -3.16
C LEU A 58 17.49 -0.46 -4.59
N GLU A 59 18.80 -0.62 -4.82
CA GLU A 59 19.40 -0.53 -6.17
C GLU A 59 19.01 0.77 -6.92
N ASN A 60 19.11 1.91 -6.22
CA ASN A 60 18.74 3.24 -6.74
C ASN A 60 17.30 3.29 -7.29
N GLY A 61 16.36 2.59 -6.62
CA GLY A 61 14.93 2.58 -6.94
C GLY A 61 14.51 1.50 -7.94
N ARG A 62 15.46 0.68 -8.43
CA ARG A 62 15.17 -0.41 -9.37
C ARG A 62 14.49 -1.60 -8.71
N ARG A 63 14.63 -1.74 -7.40
CA ARG A 63 14.00 -2.82 -6.62
C ARG A 63 13.41 -2.30 -5.32
N TRP A 64 12.46 -3.05 -4.79
CA TRP A 64 11.87 -2.78 -3.49
C TRP A 64 11.63 -4.06 -2.71
N ARG A 65 11.83 -3.98 -1.39
CA ARG A 65 11.58 -5.06 -0.44
C ARG A 65 10.21 -4.85 0.21
N CYS A 66 9.37 -5.87 0.15
CA CYS A 66 8.05 -5.85 0.78
C CYS A 66 8.19 -5.85 2.31
N ASN A 67 7.49 -4.95 2.99
CA ASN A 67 7.50 -4.84 4.45
C ASN A 67 6.77 -5.99 5.17
N ILE A 68 5.92 -6.75 4.46
CA ILE A 68 5.14 -7.86 5.03
C ILE A 68 5.88 -9.20 4.93
N CYS A 69 6.41 -9.54 3.75
CA CYS A 69 7.02 -10.86 3.50
C CYS A 69 8.51 -10.83 3.17
N ALA A 70 9.14 -9.64 3.22
CA ALA A 70 10.55 -9.40 2.87
C ALA A 70 10.96 -9.78 1.43
N GLN A 71 10.02 -10.16 0.55
CA GLN A 71 10.31 -10.48 -0.84
C GLN A 71 10.89 -9.25 -1.56
N LEU A 72 11.97 -9.47 -2.31
CA LEU A 72 12.52 -8.48 -3.24
C LEU A 72 11.73 -8.53 -4.56
N ASN A 73 11.26 -7.37 -5.00
CA ASN A 73 10.47 -7.18 -6.21
C ASN A 73 11.18 -6.17 -7.12
N GLU A 74 11.01 -6.33 -8.43
CA GLU A 74 11.50 -5.36 -9.41
C GLU A 74 10.52 -4.20 -9.53
N CYS A 75 11.05 -2.99 -9.67
CA CYS A 75 10.26 -1.79 -9.93
C CYS A 75 9.95 -1.69 -11.42
N PRO A 76 8.68 -1.64 -11.85
CA PRO A 76 8.36 -1.43 -13.26
C PRO A 76 8.94 -0.12 -13.78
N SER A 77 9.39 -0.12 -15.04
CA SER A 77 10.02 1.05 -15.67
C SER A 77 9.12 2.29 -15.64
N ALA A 78 7.82 2.14 -15.90
CA ALA A 78 6.85 3.23 -15.85
C ALA A 78 6.58 3.77 -14.43
N TYR A 79 7.01 3.06 -13.38
CA TYR A 79 6.88 3.47 -11.97
C TYR A 79 8.21 3.89 -11.34
N PHE A 80 9.31 3.83 -12.10
CA PHE A 80 10.65 4.04 -11.58
C PHE A 80 10.93 5.51 -11.21
N CYS A 81 11.58 5.69 -10.07
CA CYS A 81 12.22 6.95 -9.69
C CYS A 81 13.50 6.64 -8.92
N HIS A 82 14.51 7.47 -9.10
CA HIS A 82 15.78 7.36 -8.38
C HIS A 82 15.62 7.65 -6.89
N LEU A 83 16.55 7.12 -6.11
CA LEU A 83 16.67 7.47 -4.69
C LEU A 83 17.48 8.76 -4.54
N ASP A 84 17.22 9.47 -3.45
CA ASP A 84 18.08 10.52 -2.93
C ASP A 84 19.22 9.92 -2.08
N ASN A 85 20.00 10.81 -1.45
CA ASN A 85 21.14 10.44 -0.63
C ASN A 85 20.75 9.68 0.65
N ASP A 86 19.49 9.82 1.09
CA ASP A 86 18.95 9.16 2.28
C ASP A 86 18.30 7.79 1.94
N GLY A 87 18.43 7.34 0.69
CA GLY A 87 17.84 6.10 0.21
C GLY A 87 16.31 6.17 0.05
N THR A 88 15.75 7.37 0.06
CA THR A 88 14.32 7.63 -0.14
C THR A 88 14.06 7.94 -1.60
N ARG A 89 12.92 7.51 -2.14
CA ARG A 89 12.54 7.89 -3.51
C ARG A 89 12.30 9.39 -3.59
N ARG A 90 12.87 10.05 -4.61
CA ARG A 90 12.76 11.51 -4.81
C ARG A 90 11.32 11.99 -4.99
N ASP A 91 10.44 11.13 -5.50
CA ASP A 91 9.02 11.42 -5.70
C ASP A 91 8.13 10.93 -4.54
N LYS A 92 8.69 10.46 -3.42
CA LYS A 92 7.91 9.88 -2.31
C LYS A 92 6.77 10.79 -1.85
N LEU A 93 7.05 12.07 -1.61
CA LEU A 93 6.06 13.05 -1.13
C LEU A 93 5.04 13.47 -2.20
N GLN A 94 5.29 13.15 -3.47
CA GLN A 94 4.38 13.43 -4.58
C GLN A 94 3.44 12.25 -4.87
N ARG A 95 3.64 11.12 -4.20
CA ARG A 95 2.92 9.87 -4.43
C ARG A 95 2.21 9.43 -3.15
N PRO A 96 0.88 9.62 -3.04
CA PRO A 96 0.17 9.29 -1.80
C PRO A 96 0.34 7.82 -1.40
N GLU A 97 0.46 6.89 -2.33
CA GLU A 97 0.73 5.48 -2.03
C GLU A 97 2.12 5.21 -1.41
N LEU A 98 3.01 6.19 -1.42
CA LEU A 98 4.34 6.13 -0.81
C LEU A 98 4.51 7.08 0.38
N SER A 99 3.69 8.13 0.51
CA SER A 99 3.73 9.10 1.61
C SER A 99 2.69 8.83 2.69
N GLU A 100 1.50 8.35 2.32
CA GLU A 100 0.36 8.18 3.21
C GLU A 100 0.17 6.73 3.67
N SER A 101 -0.49 6.58 4.81
CA SER A 101 -0.84 5.29 5.39
C SER A 101 -2.16 4.73 4.86
N VAL A 102 -3.06 5.61 4.41
CA VAL A 102 -4.39 5.27 3.88
C VAL A 102 -4.56 5.95 2.53
N VAL A 103 -4.83 5.15 1.50
CA VAL A 103 -5.10 5.62 0.14
C VAL A 103 -6.15 4.71 -0.51
N GLU A 104 -6.83 5.24 -1.50
CA GLU A 104 -7.67 4.44 -2.39
C GLU A 104 -7.00 4.28 -3.75
N PHE A 105 -7.14 3.11 -4.38
CA PHE A 105 -6.67 2.92 -5.76
C PHE A 105 -7.87 2.86 -6.69
N VAL A 106 -7.81 3.58 -7.82
CA VAL A 106 -8.76 3.36 -8.91
C VAL A 106 -8.52 1.95 -9.45
N ALA A 107 -9.51 1.07 -9.27
CA ALA A 107 -9.41 -0.32 -9.70
C ALA A 107 -9.43 -0.41 -11.25
N PRO A 108 -8.35 -0.91 -11.89
CA PRO A 108 -8.35 -1.13 -13.34
C PRO A 108 -9.31 -2.27 -13.74
N SER A 109 -9.58 -2.39 -15.04
CA SER A 109 -10.52 -3.37 -15.58
C SER A 109 -10.17 -4.83 -15.25
N GLU A 110 -8.90 -5.14 -14.94
CA GLU A 110 -8.50 -6.48 -14.45
C GLU A 110 -9.14 -6.87 -13.11
N TYR A 111 -9.69 -5.92 -12.35
CA TYR A 111 -10.46 -6.17 -11.12
C TYR A 111 -11.96 -6.32 -11.39
N MET A 112 -12.38 -6.28 -12.66
CA MET A 112 -13.79 -6.29 -13.06
C MET A 112 -14.06 -7.46 -14.03
N VAL A 113 -15.12 -8.22 -13.77
CA VAL A 113 -15.62 -9.22 -14.75
C VAL A 113 -16.41 -8.52 -15.87
N ARG A 114 -17.10 -7.42 -15.53
CA ARG A 114 -17.86 -6.53 -16.42
C ARG A 114 -17.95 -5.14 -15.78
N PRO A 115 -18.26 -4.08 -16.54
CA PRO A 115 -18.44 -2.74 -15.97
C PRO A 115 -19.49 -2.74 -14.83
N PRO A 116 -19.20 -2.07 -13.69
CA PRO A 116 -20.10 -2.03 -12.55
C PRO A 116 -21.41 -1.34 -12.95
N GLN A 117 -22.53 -1.90 -12.50
CA GLN A 117 -23.83 -1.26 -12.64
C GLN A 117 -24.10 -0.41 -11.40
N PRO A 118 -24.71 0.77 -11.53
CA PRO A 118 -25.07 1.58 -10.37
C PRO A 118 -25.97 0.80 -9.40
N PRO A 119 -25.78 0.95 -8.08
CA PRO A 119 -26.68 0.34 -7.10
C PRO A 119 -28.09 0.93 -7.23
N ALA A 120 -29.11 0.09 -7.08
CA ALA A 120 -30.51 0.49 -7.04
C ALA A 120 -31.07 0.22 -5.64
N TYR A 121 -31.82 1.20 -5.12
CA TYR A 121 -32.61 1.03 -3.89
C TYR A 121 -34.06 0.77 -4.29
N PHE A 122 -34.70 -0.20 -3.63
CA PHE A 122 -36.12 -0.51 -3.77
C PHE A 122 -36.88 0.01 -2.55
#